data_AF-A0A381NX30-F1
#
_entry.id   AF-A0A381NX30-F1
#
_cell.length_a   1.000
_cell.length_b   1.000
_cell.length_c   1.000
_cell.angle_alpha   90.00
_cell.angle_beta   90.00
_cell.angle_gamma   90.00
#
_symmetry.space_group_name_H-M   'P 1'
#
loop_
_entity.id
_entity.type
_entity.pdbx_description
1 polymer ?
#
loop_
_entity_poly.entity_id
_entity_poly.type
_entity_poly.pdbx_seq_one_letter_code
_entity_poly.pdbx_strand_id
1 'polypeptide(L)'
;VLIFSKDIGQRDHIHALEDKLPNLKGYMEYQRKLFPYTIVRAGLDLAYKEVDDILSFIDNDYRPPTDSNRQDYPSDVDQWYQQRFPWSSAFLKMEDMHYTLVTLVKAMDSFRTHETANSYHWMVLYDSVHNITKVYNSLIRENSDQSRDIHLSSGVNVDFDDFINNYWPNLDFMTFSQADFPHKQHIQRKESIEEAIKQRMAEGEEPLAALENLQPNLKPDAATLKLLRRDPVETMFLELTSHPETGKQYESLYQKKLKTTEHGIISIIDSDYLANYEYFSNQKSE
;
A
#
# COMPACT_ATOMS: atom_id res chain seq x y z
N VAL A 1 10.42 8.66 8.37
CA VAL A 1 10.00 8.11 7.06
C VAL A 1 9.61 6.64 7.21
N LEU A 2 8.47 6.23 6.66
CA LEU A 2 8.02 4.83 6.69
C LEU A 2 8.92 3.95 5.80
N ILE A 3 9.23 2.73 6.26
CA ILE A 3 10.00 1.74 5.49
C ILE A 3 9.05 0.95 4.58
N PHE A 4 9.22 1.08 3.26
CA PHE A 4 8.52 0.32 2.22
C PHE A 4 9.39 -0.82 1.68
N SER A 5 8.92 -1.59 0.70
CA SER A 5 9.74 -2.59 -0.01
C SER A 5 10.86 -1.99 -0.84
N LYS A 6 10.62 -0.80 -1.38
CA LYS A 6 11.57 0.00 -2.14
C LYS A 6 11.55 1.42 -1.60
N ASP A 7 12.66 2.14 -1.75
CA ASP A 7 12.75 3.52 -1.31
C ASP A 7 11.81 4.41 -2.13
N ILE A 8 10.75 4.92 -1.48
CA ILE A 8 9.78 5.83 -2.10
C ILE A 8 10.33 7.24 -2.37
N GLY A 9 11.49 7.58 -1.79
CA GLY A 9 12.23 8.81 -2.07
C GLY A 9 13.16 8.71 -3.28
N GLN A 10 13.48 7.49 -3.73
CA GLN A 10 14.39 7.24 -4.85
C GLN A 10 13.60 6.87 -6.11
N ARG A 11 13.51 7.80 -7.06
CA ARG A 11 12.80 7.59 -8.34
C ARG A 11 13.71 7.26 -9.51
N ASP A 12 14.97 7.69 -9.48
CA ASP A 12 15.87 7.71 -10.64
C ASP A 12 16.63 6.39 -10.84
N HIS A 13 16.03 5.25 -10.46
CA HIS A 13 16.65 3.94 -10.67
C HIS A 13 16.79 3.65 -12.16
N ILE A 14 17.97 3.15 -12.56
CA ILE A 14 18.28 2.73 -13.93
C ILE A 14 18.53 1.23 -13.89
N HIS A 15 17.67 0.48 -14.57
CA HIS A 15 17.75 -0.98 -14.58
C HIS A 15 18.88 -1.45 -15.51
N ALA A 16 19.67 -2.45 -15.08
CA ALA A 16 20.87 -2.90 -15.81
C ALA A 16 20.62 -3.47 -17.22
N LEU A 17 19.37 -3.82 -17.53
CA LEU A 17 18.95 -4.41 -18.80
C LEU A 17 18.18 -3.45 -19.74
N GLU A 18 18.05 -2.15 -19.42
CA GLU A 18 17.30 -1.20 -20.27
C GLU A 18 17.84 -1.12 -21.70
N ASP A 19 19.16 -1.25 -21.90
CA ASP A 19 19.78 -1.24 -23.24
C ASP A 19 19.52 -2.52 -24.05
N LYS A 20 19.15 -3.62 -23.37
CA LYS A 20 18.92 -4.93 -23.98
C LYS A 20 17.45 -5.23 -24.20
N LEU A 21 16.57 -4.64 -23.39
CA LEU A 21 15.14 -4.89 -23.36
C LEU A 21 14.38 -3.57 -23.56
N PRO A 22 14.06 -3.17 -24.80
CA PRO A 22 13.42 -1.88 -25.10
C PRO A 22 12.08 -1.67 -24.39
N ASN A 23 11.29 -2.73 -24.24
CA ASN A 23 10.01 -2.66 -23.53
C ASN A 23 10.19 -2.43 -22.02
N LEU A 24 11.20 -3.08 -21.42
CA LEU A 24 11.58 -2.83 -20.03
C LEU A 24 12.05 -1.39 -19.83
N LYS A 25 12.83 -0.85 -20.78
CA LYS A 25 13.20 0.56 -20.77
C LYS A 25 11.98 1.47 -20.74
N GLY A 26 10.97 1.21 -21.57
CA GLY A 26 9.70 1.95 -21.54
C GLY A 26 8.98 1.86 -20.19
N TYR A 27 8.98 0.68 -19.56
CA TYR A 27 8.43 0.51 -18.20
C TYR A 27 9.23 1.30 -17.15
N MET A 28 10.56 1.27 -17.19
CA MET A 28 11.40 2.04 -16.27
C MET A 28 11.29 3.55 -16.49
N GLU A 29 11.11 3.99 -17.74
CA GLU A 29 10.77 5.39 -18.04
C GLU A 29 9.41 5.80 -17.46
N TYR A 30 8.44 4.89 -17.44
CA TYR A 30 7.18 5.10 -16.73
C TYR A 30 7.40 5.18 -15.21
N GLN A 31 8.14 4.25 -14.60
CA GLN A 31 8.45 4.27 -13.16
C GLN A 31 9.09 5.60 -12.73
N ARG A 32 10.06 6.10 -13.51
CA ARG A 32 10.73 7.39 -13.27
C ARG A 32 9.81 8.62 -13.37
N LYS A 33 8.64 8.50 -14.01
CA LYS A 33 7.63 9.57 -14.06
C LYS A 33 6.75 9.62 -12.83
N LEU A 34 6.66 8.54 -12.04
CA LEU A 34 5.88 8.49 -10.80
C LEU A 34 6.64 9.21 -9.67
N PHE A 35 5.91 9.79 -8.73
CA PHE A 35 6.47 10.41 -7.52
C PHE A 35 5.98 9.64 -6.27
N PRO A 36 6.61 8.51 -5.91
CA PRO A 36 6.08 7.58 -4.91
C PRO A 36 5.86 8.20 -3.53
N TYR A 37 6.82 8.98 -3.04
CA TYR A 37 6.66 9.74 -1.80
C TYR A 37 5.41 10.63 -1.84
N THR A 38 5.21 11.36 -2.93
CA THR A 38 4.05 12.26 -3.09
C THR A 38 2.74 11.50 -3.21
N ILE A 39 2.71 10.36 -3.90
CA ILE A 39 1.54 9.47 -3.99
C ILE A 39 1.09 9.06 -2.58
N VAL A 40 2.02 8.57 -1.76
CA VAL A 40 1.73 8.16 -0.37
C VAL A 40 1.31 9.36 0.47
N ARG A 41 2.08 10.45 0.45
CA ARG A 41 1.85 11.64 1.28
C ARG A 41 0.51 12.31 0.96
N ALA A 42 0.17 12.46 -0.32
CA ALA A 42 -1.10 13.04 -0.76
C ALA A 42 -2.28 12.13 -0.46
N GLY A 43 -2.10 10.81 -0.56
CA GLY A 43 -3.09 9.82 -0.12
C GLY A 43 -3.44 9.98 1.35
N LEU A 44 -2.42 10.04 2.21
CA LEU A 44 -2.59 10.25 3.63
C LEU A 44 -3.22 11.62 3.95
N ASP A 45 -2.82 12.69 3.28
CA ASP A 45 -3.42 14.01 3.47
C ASP A 45 -4.91 14.03 3.13
N LEU A 46 -5.28 13.43 2.01
CA LEU A 46 -6.67 13.37 1.58
C LEU A 46 -7.49 12.56 2.57
N ALA A 47 -7.03 11.35 2.92
CA ALA A 47 -7.71 10.49 3.87
C ALA A 47 -7.84 11.14 5.25
N TYR A 48 -6.77 11.76 5.76
CA TYR A 48 -6.77 12.48 7.03
C TYR A 48 -7.81 13.59 7.03
N LYS A 49 -7.79 14.49 6.04
CA LYS A 49 -8.73 15.61 5.96
C LYS A 49 -10.19 15.13 5.85
N GLU A 50 -10.45 14.10 5.06
CA GLU A 50 -11.81 13.56 4.91
C GLU A 50 -12.33 12.91 6.19
N VAL A 51 -11.50 12.13 6.88
CA VAL A 51 -11.89 11.48 8.14
C VAL A 51 -12.04 12.51 9.26
N ASP A 52 -11.11 13.47 9.39
CA ASP A 52 -11.16 14.54 10.39
C ASP A 52 -12.40 15.45 10.22
N ASP A 53 -12.74 15.78 8.98
CA ASP A 53 -13.97 16.54 8.66
C ASP A 53 -15.25 15.77 8.99
N ILE A 54 -15.29 14.45 8.72
CA ILE A 54 -16.45 13.62 9.09
C ILE A 54 -16.57 13.46 10.61
N LEU A 55 -15.46 13.24 11.33
CA LEU A 55 -15.49 13.18 12.78
C LEU A 55 -15.99 14.51 13.37
N SER A 56 -15.51 15.64 12.85
CA SER A 56 -16.00 16.97 13.24
C SER A 56 -17.49 17.17 12.97
N PHE A 57 -18.00 16.62 11.86
CA PHE A 57 -19.43 16.63 11.53
C PHE A 57 -20.26 15.78 12.52
N ILE A 58 -19.77 14.61 12.91
CA ILE A 58 -20.41 13.74 13.91
C ILE A 58 -20.44 14.44 15.28
N ASP A 59 -19.30 15.00 15.71
CA ASP A 59 -19.16 15.72 16.98
C ASP A 59 -20.04 16.98 17.04
N ASN A 60 -20.37 17.57 15.88
CA ASN A 60 -21.25 18.73 15.74
C ASN A 60 -22.72 18.34 15.47
N ASP A 61 -23.19 17.21 16.01
CA ASP A 61 -24.57 16.71 15.87
C ASP A 61 -25.05 16.62 14.41
N TYR A 62 -24.18 16.14 13.51
CA TYR A 62 -24.45 16.01 12.08
C TYR A 62 -24.82 17.35 11.42
N ARG A 63 -24.15 18.44 11.85
CA ARG A 63 -24.23 19.75 11.21
C ARG A 63 -22.88 20.09 10.59
N PRO A 64 -22.83 20.62 9.35
CA PRO A 64 -21.60 21.09 8.74
C PRO A 64 -20.84 22.04 9.69
N PRO A 65 -19.55 21.81 9.95
CA PRO A 65 -18.68 22.76 10.63
C PRO A 65 -18.71 24.12 9.91
N THR A 66 -18.71 25.20 10.67
CA THR A 66 -18.89 26.58 10.17
C THR A 66 -17.82 27.03 9.17
N ASP A 67 -16.66 26.40 9.19
CA ASP A 67 -15.47 26.68 8.38
C ASP A 67 -15.19 25.59 7.33
N SER A 68 -16.09 24.62 7.16
CA SER A 68 -15.89 23.57 6.16
C SER A 68 -16.11 24.08 4.74
N ASN A 69 -15.20 23.67 3.85
CA ASN A 69 -15.31 23.88 2.41
C ASN A 69 -15.98 22.69 1.69
N ARG A 70 -16.43 21.67 2.44
CA ARG A 70 -17.09 20.50 1.88
C ARG A 70 -18.47 20.89 1.35
N GLN A 71 -18.75 20.47 0.11
CA GLN A 71 -20.03 20.77 -0.53
C GLN A 71 -21.18 19.98 0.08
N ASP A 72 -20.98 18.68 0.33
CA ASP A 72 -22.02 17.78 0.84
C ASP A 72 -21.48 16.81 1.90
N TYR A 73 -22.26 16.60 2.95
CA TYR A 73 -22.01 15.59 3.99
C TYR A 73 -22.82 14.33 3.74
N PRO A 74 -22.28 13.13 4.04
CA PRO A 74 -22.99 11.88 3.82
C PRO A 74 -24.19 11.78 4.77
N SER A 75 -25.34 11.36 4.24
CA SER A 75 -26.52 11.03 5.04
C SER A 75 -26.35 9.75 5.87
N ASP A 76 -25.47 8.86 5.41
CA ASP A 76 -25.09 7.62 6.08
C ASP A 76 -23.55 7.58 6.18
N VAL A 77 -23.05 7.89 7.39
CA VAL A 77 -21.62 7.97 7.68
C VAL A 77 -20.96 6.58 7.65
N ASP A 78 -21.65 5.56 8.14
CA ASP A 78 -21.11 4.19 8.19
C ASP A 78 -20.96 3.64 6.77
N GLN A 79 -21.97 3.83 5.93
CA GLN A 79 -21.90 3.44 4.53
C GLN A 79 -20.81 4.22 3.79
N TRP A 80 -20.69 5.54 4.02
CA TRP A 80 -19.64 6.35 3.44
C TRP A 80 -18.26 5.81 3.82
N TYR A 81 -18.04 5.50 5.11
CA TYR A 81 -16.76 5.02 5.60
C TYR A 81 -16.39 3.67 4.96
N GLN A 82 -17.35 2.75 4.85
CA GLN A 82 -17.16 1.45 4.20
C GLN A 82 -16.86 1.55 2.71
N GLN A 83 -17.49 2.48 2.00
CA GLN A 83 -17.24 2.69 0.57
C GLN A 83 -15.92 3.41 0.32
N ARG A 84 -15.56 4.34 1.21
CA ARG A 84 -14.35 5.15 1.06
C ARG A 84 -13.10 4.37 1.44
N PHE A 85 -13.17 3.53 2.47
CA PHE A 85 -12.02 2.77 2.99
C PHE A 85 -12.37 1.29 3.15
N PRO A 86 -12.63 0.56 2.05
CA PRO A 86 -13.20 -0.79 2.10
C PRO A 86 -12.37 -1.79 2.89
N TRP A 87 -11.04 -1.66 2.87
CA TRP A 87 -10.17 -2.53 3.66
C TRP A 87 -10.10 -2.04 5.10
N SER A 88 -9.81 -0.76 5.32
CA SER A 88 -9.58 -0.18 6.65
C SER A 88 -10.82 -0.23 7.53
N SER A 89 -11.99 0.10 6.98
CA SER A 89 -13.26 0.13 7.70
C SER A 89 -13.72 -1.25 8.18
N ALA A 90 -13.21 -2.32 7.56
CA ALA A 90 -13.55 -3.67 7.98
C ALA A 90 -12.96 -4.00 9.36
N PHE A 91 -11.90 -3.31 9.79
CA PHE A 91 -11.17 -3.63 11.02
C PHE A 91 -11.02 -2.45 11.98
N LEU A 92 -10.98 -1.22 11.46
CA LEU A 92 -10.76 -0.01 12.23
C LEU A 92 -12.05 0.80 12.32
N LYS A 93 -12.39 1.23 13.54
CA LYS A 93 -13.37 2.31 13.74
C LYS A 93 -12.78 3.63 13.24
N MET A 94 -13.65 4.62 13.01
CA MET A 94 -13.23 5.89 12.43
C MET A 94 -12.21 6.63 13.30
N GLU A 95 -12.31 6.52 14.63
CA GLU A 95 -11.37 7.09 15.59
C GLU A 95 -10.00 6.40 15.54
N ASP A 96 -9.99 5.07 15.44
CA ASP A 96 -8.74 4.30 15.29
C ASP A 96 -8.07 4.61 13.93
N MET A 97 -8.88 4.76 12.88
CA MET A 97 -8.43 5.19 11.55
C MET A 97 -7.82 6.59 11.59
N HIS A 98 -8.49 7.55 12.24
CA HIS A 98 -7.96 8.91 12.42
C HIS A 98 -6.63 8.91 13.19
N TYR A 99 -6.57 8.18 14.31
CA TYR A 99 -5.32 8.02 15.07
C TYR A 99 -4.20 7.46 14.21
N THR A 100 -4.48 6.40 13.44
CA THR A 100 -3.51 5.76 12.54
C THR A 100 -3.04 6.73 11.45
N LEU A 101 -3.95 7.49 10.84
CA LEU A 101 -3.62 8.52 9.85
C LEU A 101 -2.71 9.60 10.43
N VAL A 102 -3.01 10.10 11.64
CA VAL A 102 -2.17 11.10 12.33
C VAL A 102 -0.75 10.55 12.54
N THR A 103 -0.64 9.29 12.99
CA THR A 103 0.65 8.62 13.18
C THR A 103 1.43 8.48 11.87
N LEU A 104 0.77 8.06 10.79
CA LEU A 104 1.39 7.90 9.47
C LEU A 104 1.83 9.23 8.84
N VAL A 105 1.01 10.28 8.94
CA VAL A 105 1.35 11.63 8.46
C VAL A 105 2.58 12.16 9.20
N LYS A 106 2.61 12.06 10.53
CA LYS A 106 3.78 12.46 11.34
C LYS A 106 5.04 11.69 10.95
N ALA A 107 4.93 10.39 10.67
CA ALA A 107 6.05 9.57 10.25
C ALA A 107 6.60 9.96 8.88
N MET A 108 5.75 10.40 7.96
CA MET A 108 6.14 10.90 6.64
C MET A 108 6.83 12.26 6.72
N ASP A 109 6.49 13.09 7.72
CA ASP A 109 7.12 14.39 7.97
C ASP A 109 8.40 14.29 8.84
N SER A 110 8.69 13.13 9.42
CA SER A 110 9.92 12.87 10.18
C SER A 110 11.08 12.49 9.27
N PHE A 111 12.15 13.30 9.27
CA PHE A 111 13.41 13.04 8.54
C PHE A 111 14.53 12.46 9.41
N ARG A 112 14.26 12.13 10.68
CA ARG A 112 15.29 11.70 11.65
C ARG A 112 15.23 10.21 11.97
N THR A 113 14.08 9.59 11.76
CA THR A 113 13.80 8.20 12.11
C THR A 113 13.17 7.49 10.94
N HIS A 114 13.46 6.20 10.85
CA HIS A 114 12.74 5.30 9.97
C HIS A 114 11.73 4.49 10.77
N GLU A 115 10.52 4.36 10.25
CA GLU A 115 9.41 3.78 10.99
C GLU A 115 8.97 2.48 10.31
N THR A 116 8.94 1.38 11.07
CA THR A 116 8.37 0.11 10.60
C THR A 116 6.87 0.10 10.84
N ALA A 117 6.12 -0.16 9.77
CA ALA A 117 4.67 -0.33 9.76
C ALA A 117 4.27 -1.82 9.82
N ASN A 118 3.05 -2.07 10.29
CA ASN A 118 2.43 -3.40 10.32
C ASN A 118 1.13 -3.41 9.49
N SER A 119 0.40 -4.53 9.48
CA SER A 119 -0.80 -4.69 8.65
C SER A 119 -1.92 -3.66 8.84
N TYR A 120 -2.12 -3.10 10.05
CA TYR A 120 -3.09 -2.01 10.22
C TYR A 120 -2.68 -0.77 9.42
N HIS A 121 -1.40 -0.42 9.48
CA HIS A 121 -0.83 0.71 8.75
C HIS A 121 -0.86 0.47 7.23
N TRP A 122 -0.46 -0.73 6.78
CA TRP A 122 -0.41 -1.07 5.35
C TRP A 122 -1.79 -1.06 4.71
N MET A 123 -2.81 -1.45 5.45
CA MET A 123 -4.21 -1.39 5.04
C MET A 123 -4.70 0.06 4.90
N VAL A 124 -4.43 0.92 5.89
CA VAL A 124 -4.78 2.35 5.83
C VAL A 124 -4.08 3.05 4.66
N LEU A 125 -2.80 2.77 4.47
CA LEU A 125 -2.03 3.28 3.33
C LEU A 125 -2.61 2.81 1.99
N TYR A 126 -3.08 1.56 1.92
CA TYR A 126 -3.59 0.96 0.68
C TYR A 126 -4.85 1.70 0.21
N ASP A 127 -5.84 1.88 1.09
CA ASP A 127 -7.06 2.63 0.76
C ASP A 127 -6.75 4.09 0.44
N SER A 128 -5.85 4.71 1.21
CA SER A 128 -5.43 6.10 1.02
C SER A 128 -4.80 6.32 -0.35
N VAL A 129 -3.86 5.45 -0.75
CA VAL A 129 -3.19 5.51 -2.06
C VAL A 129 -4.16 5.20 -3.20
N HIS A 130 -5.06 4.25 -3.02
CA HIS A 130 -6.08 3.92 -4.02
C HIS A 130 -7.00 5.12 -4.29
N ASN A 131 -7.47 5.78 -3.23
CA ASN A 131 -8.37 6.91 -3.32
C ASN A 131 -7.74 8.11 -4.03
N ILE A 132 -6.52 8.50 -3.65
CA ILE A 132 -5.85 9.65 -4.30
C ILE A 132 -5.47 9.34 -5.75
N THR A 133 -5.10 8.09 -6.05
CA THR A 133 -4.79 7.65 -7.42
C THR A 133 -6.01 7.76 -8.31
N LYS A 134 -7.19 7.34 -7.82
CA LYS A 134 -8.46 7.52 -8.54
C LYS A 134 -8.77 8.98 -8.84
N VAL A 135 -8.63 9.86 -7.84
CA VAL A 135 -8.85 11.31 -8.01
C VAL A 135 -7.89 11.87 -9.05
N TYR A 136 -6.59 11.62 -8.90
CA TYR A 136 -5.56 12.13 -9.79
C TYR A 136 -5.74 11.66 -11.24
N ASN A 137 -6.00 10.37 -11.45
CA ASN A 137 -6.20 9.81 -12.78
C ASN A 137 -7.48 10.34 -13.45
N SER A 138 -8.52 10.67 -12.68
CA SER A 138 -9.68 11.38 -13.25
C SER A 138 -9.32 12.81 -13.66
N LEU A 139 -8.58 13.55 -12.82
CA LEU A 139 -8.12 14.90 -13.17
C LEU A 139 -7.26 14.93 -14.43
N ILE A 140 -6.32 13.98 -14.61
CA ILE A 140 -5.52 13.88 -15.84
C ILE A 140 -6.42 13.72 -17.07
N ARG A 141 -7.46 12.88 -16.98
CA ARG A 141 -8.36 12.58 -18.11
C ARG A 141 -9.28 13.74 -18.46
N GLU A 142 -9.76 14.48 -17.46
CA GLU A 142 -10.73 15.55 -17.63
C GLU A 142 -10.07 16.89 -18.00
N ASN A 143 -8.96 17.24 -17.33
CA ASN A 143 -8.23 18.47 -17.60
C ASN A 143 -6.78 18.38 -17.08
N SER A 144 -5.82 18.17 -17.99
CA SER A 144 -4.41 18.03 -17.62
C SER A 144 -3.85 19.23 -16.85
N ASP A 145 -4.41 20.44 -17.01
CA ASP A 145 -3.97 21.62 -16.26
C ASP A 145 -4.42 21.62 -14.79
N GLN A 146 -5.52 20.94 -14.44
CA GLN A 146 -5.97 20.76 -13.04
C GLN A 146 -5.18 19.69 -12.29
N SER A 147 -4.58 18.72 -13.01
CA SER A 147 -3.66 17.74 -12.41
C SER A 147 -2.39 18.37 -11.82
N ARG A 148 -2.10 19.65 -12.15
CA ARG A 148 -1.00 20.41 -11.56
C ARG A 148 -1.21 20.71 -10.07
N ASP A 149 -2.42 20.59 -9.52
CA ASP A 149 -2.59 20.82 -8.08
C ASP A 149 -2.21 19.58 -7.25
N ILE A 150 -2.28 18.38 -7.86
CA ILE A 150 -1.96 17.10 -7.21
C ILE A 150 -0.84 16.42 -8.02
N HIS A 151 0.41 16.82 -7.81
CA HIS A 151 1.57 16.31 -8.55
C HIS A 151 1.95 14.88 -8.14
N LEU A 152 1.17 13.86 -8.53
CA LEU A 152 1.53 12.46 -8.25
C LEU A 152 2.51 11.86 -9.27
N SER A 153 2.57 12.43 -10.46
CA SER A 153 3.46 12.00 -11.54
C SER A 153 3.77 13.15 -12.50
N SER A 154 4.67 12.89 -13.45
CA SER A 154 4.99 13.79 -14.57
C SER A 154 3.97 13.67 -15.71
N GLY A 155 2.67 13.84 -15.40
CA GLY A 155 1.59 13.88 -16.40
C GLY A 155 1.16 12.53 -16.97
N VAL A 156 1.39 11.44 -16.24
CA VAL A 156 0.93 10.09 -16.59
C VAL A 156 -0.01 9.54 -15.54
N ASN A 157 -0.97 8.70 -15.93
CA ASN A 157 -1.80 8.00 -14.94
C ASN A 157 -0.92 7.15 -14.02
N VAL A 158 -1.27 7.12 -12.74
CA VAL A 158 -0.68 6.19 -11.77
C VAL A 158 -1.43 4.87 -11.88
N ASP A 159 -0.75 3.81 -12.28
CA ASP A 159 -1.28 2.45 -12.19
C ASP A 159 -1.19 1.97 -10.73
N PHE A 160 -2.35 1.81 -10.10
CA PHE A 160 -2.43 1.46 -8.68
C PHE A 160 -1.91 0.04 -8.40
N ASP A 161 -2.26 -0.94 -9.25
CA ASP A 161 -1.83 -2.34 -9.03
C ASP A 161 -0.31 -2.45 -9.16
N ASP A 162 0.26 -1.80 -10.18
CA ASP A 162 1.71 -1.73 -10.35
C ASP A 162 2.42 -1.03 -9.17
N PHE A 163 1.84 0.05 -8.66
CA PHE A 163 2.39 0.77 -7.52
C PHE A 163 2.43 -0.11 -6.26
N ILE A 164 1.33 -0.82 -5.95
CA ILE A 164 1.28 -1.74 -4.81
C ILE A 164 2.28 -2.90 -4.99
N ASN A 165 2.36 -3.49 -6.18
CA ASN A 165 3.33 -4.54 -6.49
C ASN A 165 4.79 -4.08 -6.34
N ASN A 166 5.07 -2.78 -6.51
CA ASN A 166 6.42 -2.25 -6.36
C ASN A 166 6.81 -1.90 -4.93
N TYR A 167 5.89 -1.36 -4.14
CA TYR A 167 6.24 -0.70 -2.87
C TYR A 167 5.70 -1.38 -1.62
N TRP A 168 4.64 -2.20 -1.68
CA TRP A 168 4.13 -2.90 -0.50
C TRP A 168 5.02 -4.10 -0.13
N PRO A 169 5.21 -4.41 1.17
CA PRO A 169 5.97 -5.58 1.61
C PRO A 169 5.23 -6.90 1.43
N ASN A 170 3.90 -6.88 1.62
CA ASN A 170 2.98 -7.98 1.39
C ASN A 170 1.55 -7.42 1.47
N LEU A 171 0.57 -8.29 1.21
CA LEU A 171 -0.86 -8.00 1.40
C LEU A 171 -1.51 -9.08 2.28
N ASP A 172 -0.81 -9.55 3.32
CA ASP A 172 -1.28 -10.66 4.16
C ASP A 172 -2.61 -10.30 4.88
N PHE A 173 -2.91 -9.01 5.10
CA PHE A 173 -4.20 -8.53 5.62
C PHE A 173 -5.39 -8.85 4.70
N MET A 174 -5.15 -9.18 3.43
CA MET A 174 -6.19 -9.62 2.48
C MET A 174 -6.44 -11.14 2.53
N THR A 175 -5.74 -11.90 3.38
CA THR A 175 -5.98 -13.35 3.54
C THR A 175 -7.44 -13.61 3.88
N PHE A 176 -8.02 -14.64 3.27
CA PHE A 176 -9.45 -14.98 3.32
C PHE A 176 -10.40 -14.02 2.58
N SER A 177 -9.88 -13.00 1.92
CA SER A 177 -10.66 -12.05 1.14
C SER A 177 -10.32 -12.13 -0.34
N GLN A 178 -11.25 -11.72 -1.19
CA GLN A 178 -10.98 -11.53 -2.61
C GLN A 178 -10.29 -10.18 -2.79
N ALA A 179 -9.14 -10.17 -3.49
CA ALA A 179 -8.46 -8.93 -3.81
C ALA A 179 -9.20 -8.18 -4.93
N ASP A 180 -9.28 -6.85 -4.81
CA ASP A 180 -9.90 -5.99 -5.82
C ASP A 180 -9.06 -5.87 -7.10
N PHE A 181 -7.76 -6.16 -6.98
CA PHE A 181 -6.77 -6.11 -8.06
C PHE A 181 -5.89 -7.38 -8.01
N PRO A 182 -5.22 -7.74 -9.12
CA PRO A 182 -4.43 -8.95 -9.19
C PRO A 182 -3.27 -9.04 -8.20
N HIS A 183 -2.59 -7.92 -7.90
CA HIS A 183 -1.46 -7.83 -6.97
C HIS A 183 -0.44 -8.97 -7.10
N LYS A 184 0.00 -9.25 -8.33
CA LYS A 184 0.67 -10.52 -8.65
C LYS A 184 1.93 -10.83 -7.83
N GLN A 185 2.69 -9.81 -7.41
CA GLN A 185 3.85 -10.06 -6.52
C GLN A 185 3.42 -10.62 -5.17
N HIS A 186 2.27 -10.16 -4.69
CA HIS A 186 1.75 -10.50 -3.36
C HIS A 186 0.81 -11.71 -3.39
N ILE A 187 0.15 -11.97 -4.52
CA ILE A 187 -0.86 -13.02 -4.64
C ILE A 187 -0.27 -14.40 -4.40
N GLN A 188 0.95 -14.68 -4.87
CA GLN A 188 1.59 -15.99 -4.67
C GLN A 188 1.78 -16.30 -3.18
N ARG A 189 2.14 -15.30 -2.38
CA ARG A 189 2.26 -15.44 -0.93
C ARG A 189 0.89 -15.68 -0.30
N LYS A 190 -0.12 -14.88 -0.66
CA LYS A 190 -1.49 -15.05 -0.17
C LYS A 190 -2.04 -16.44 -0.50
N GLU A 191 -1.91 -16.89 -1.75
CA GLU A 191 -2.34 -18.21 -2.20
C GLU A 191 -1.61 -19.33 -1.46
N SER A 192 -0.30 -19.18 -1.22
CA SER A 192 0.48 -20.15 -0.44
C SER A 192 0.00 -20.24 1.01
N ILE A 193 -0.34 -19.10 1.63
CA ILE A 193 -0.93 -19.04 2.97
C ILE A 193 -2.29 -19.74 2.97
N GLU A 194 -3.19 -19.38 2.05
CA GLU A 194 -4.54 -19.93 1.96
C GLU A 194 -4.54 -21.43 1.66
N GLU A 195 -3.63 -21.90 0.81
CA GLU A 195 -3.47 -23.32 0.49
C GLU A 195 -2.94 -24.11 1.70
N ALA A 196 -1.94 -23.57 2.41
CA ALA A 196 -1.44 -24.19 3.64
C ALA A 196 -2.53 -24.28 4.72
N ILE A 197 -3.41 -23.28 4.80
CA ILE A 197 -4.57 -23.31 5.71
C ILE A 197 -5.56 -24.38 5.27
N LYS A 198 -5.90 -24.46 3.97
CA LYS A 198 -6.81 -25.51 3.44
C LYS A 198 -6.30 -26.91 3.73
N GLN A 199 -5.00 -27.17 3.60
CA GLN A 199 -4.39 -28.46 3.89
C GLN A 199 -4.57 -28.84 5.37
N ARG A 200 -4.33 -27.90 6.29
CA ARG A 200 -4.56 -28.12 7.73
C ARG A 200 -6.04 -28.30 8.08
N MET A 201 -6.93 -27.55 7.43
CA MET A 201 -8.37 -27.74 7.60
C MET A 201 -8.82 -29.14 7.15
N ALA A 202 -8.20 -29.71 6.11
CA ALA A 202 -8.47 -31.09 5.70
C ALA A 202 -8.04 -32.13 6.76
N GLU A 203 -7.11 -31.77 7.66
CA GLU A 203 -6.69 -32.57 8.80
C GLU A 203 -7.56 -32.35 10.06
N GLY A 204 -8.57 -31.48 9.98
CA GLY A 204 -9.53 -31.20 11.04
C GLY A 204 -9.22 -29.98 11.91
N GLU A 205 -8.26 -29.13 11.53
CA GLU A 205 -8.01 -27.86 12.22
C GLU A 205 -9.04 -26.79 11.84
N GLU A 206 -9.47 -25.99 12.82
CA GLU A 206 -10.28 -24.80 12.56
C GLU A 206 -9.46 -23.72 11.83
N PRO A 207 -10.06 -22.88 10.95
CA PRO A 207 -9.34 -21.94 10.09
C PRO A 207 -8.37 -21.00 10.82
N LEU A 208 -8.78 -20.46 11.99
CA LEU A 208 -7.95 -19.54 12.77
C LEU A 208 -6.80 -20.28 13.48
N ALA A 209 -7.02 -21.52 13.93
CA ALA A 209 -5.96 -22.34 14.50
C ALA A 209 -4.94 -22.73 13.41
N ALA A 210 -5.41 -23.07 12.22
CA ALA A 210 -4.55 -23.37 11.07
C ALA A 210 -3.67 -22.18 10.69
N LEU A 211 -4.21 -20.95 10.70
CA LEU A 211 -3.47 -19.70 10.47
C LEU A 211 -2.33 -19.51 11.49
N GLU A 212 -2.57 -19.82 12.77
CA GLU A 212 -1.57 -19.69 13.84
C GLU A 212 -0.43 -20.68 13.75
N ASN A 213 -0.74 -21.88 13.25
CA ASN A 213 0.15 -23.02 13.16
C ASN A 213 0.92 -23.07 11.82
N LEU A 214 0.81 -22.05 10.99
CA LEU A 214 1.57 -21.98 9.74
C LEU A 214 3.09 -22.01 9.99
N GLN A 215 3.79 -22.58 9.00
CA GLN A 215 5.25 -22.66 9.01
C GLN A 215 5.87 -21.25 9.06
N PRO A 216 7.07 -21.06 9.66
CA PRO A 216 7.63 -19.72 9.88
C PRO A 216 7.75 -18.82 8.66
N ASN A 217 7.95 -19.38 7.46
CA ASN A 217 8.02 -18.62 6.20
C ASN A 217 6.66 -18.10 5.70
N LEU A 218 5.56 -18.74 6.09
CA LEU A 218 4.18 -18.36 5.75
C LEU A 218 3.43 -17.73 6.92
N LYS A 219 4.02 -17.75 8.12
CA LYS A 219 3.37 -17.23 9.32
C LYS A 219 3.24 -15.70 9.24
N PRO A 220 2.01 -15.15 9.32
CA PRO A 220 1.84 -13.71 9.39
C PRO A 220 2.38 -13.15 10.70
N ASP A 221 2.67 -11.84 10.71
CA ASP A 221 3.05 -11.15 11.94
C ASP A 221 1.88 -11.08 12.95
N ALA A 222 2.19 -10.68 14.19
CA ALA A 222 1.21 -10.62 15.26
C ALA A 222 0.04 -9.65 14.97
N ALA A 223 0.30 -8.53 14.30
CA ALA A 223 -0.73 -7.54 13.97
C ALA A 223 -1.71 -8.11 12.94
N THR A 224 -1.18 -8.79 11.92
CA THR A 224 -1.93 -9.47 10.87
C THR A 224 -2.78 -10.58 11.45
N LEU A 225 -2.23 -11.42 12.35
CA LEU A 225 -2.99 -12.47 13.02
C LEU A 225 -4.20 -11.90 13.77
N LYS A 226 -3.99 -10.82 14.55
CA LYS A 226 -5.07 -10.15 15.28
C LYS A 226 -6.13 -9.55 14.37
N LEU A 227 -5.68 -8.87 13.32
CA LEU A 227 -6.54 -8.29 12.29
C LEU A 227 -7.43 -9.37 11.66
N LEU A 228 -6.84 -10.48 11.20
CA LEU A 228 -7.57 -11.57 10.55
C LEU A 228 -8.52 -12.32 11.49
N ARG A 229 -8.21 -12.40 12.79
CA ARG A 229 -9.13 -12.96 13.81
C ARG A 229 -10.27 -12.02 14.20
N ARG A 230 -10.23 -10.76 13.77
CA ARG A 230 -11.15 -9.70 14.22
C ARG A 230 -11.05 -9.47 15.74
N ASP A 231 -9.86 -9.60 16.30
CA ASP A 231 -9.61 -9.23 17.70
C ASP A 231 -9.87 -7.72 17.88
N PRO A 232 -10.26 -7.26 19.09
CA PRO A 232 -10.30 -5.84 19.40
C PRO A 232 -8.96 -5.16 19.10
N VAL A 233 -9.01 -3.99 18.47
CA VAL A 233 -7.83 -3.22 18.11
C VAL A 233 -7.14 -2.72 19.39
N GLU A 234 -5.86 -3.06 19.54
CA GLU A 234 -5.02 -2.56 20.62
C GLU A 234 -4.15 -1.41 20.11
N THR A 235 -4.12 -0.30 20.84
CA THR A 235 -3.40 0.93 20.46
C THR A 235 -1.93 0.67 20.11
N MET A 236 -1.27 -0.27 20.78
CA MET A 236 0.13 -0.62 20.50
C MET A 236 0.38 -1.11 19.05
N PHE A 237 -0.64 -1.64 18.37
CA PHE A 237 -0.54 -2.01 16.96
C PHE A 237 -0.81 -0.84 16.00
N LEU A 238 -1.32 0.28 16.50
CA LEU A 238 -1.51 1.52 15.75
C LEU A 238 -0.31 2.47 15.91
N GLU A 239 0.65 2.12 16.76
CA GLU A 239 1.93 2.80 16.91
C GLU A 239 2.95 2.24 15.92
N LEU A 240 3.87 3.10 15.47
CA LEU A 240 4.98 2.72 14.62
C LEU A 240 6.19 2.32 15.45
N THR A 241 7.00 1.41 14.91
CA THR A 241 8.28 1.05 15.54
C THR A 241 9.41 1.89 14.94
N SER A 242 10.01 2.76 15.75
CA SER A 242 11.08 3.66 15.32
C SER A 242 12.46 3.02 15.31
N HIS A 243 13.20 3.27 14.23
CA HIS A 243 14.58 2.86 14.02
C HIS A 243 15.47 4.08 13.74
N PRO A 244 16.73 4.06 14.20
CA PRO A 244 17.69 5.11 13.85
C PRO A 244 17.91 5.21 12.34
N GLU A 245 18.08 6.44 11.85
CA GLU A 245 18.54 6.68 10.48
C GLU A 245 19.97 6.15 10.30
N THR A 246 20.16 5.20 9.38
CA THR A 246 21.50 4.67 9.05
C THR A 246 21.87 4.87 7.59
N GLY A 247 20.93 5.27 6.73
CA GLY A 247 21.08 5.34 5.27
C GLY A 247 21.27 3.99 4.57
N LYS A 248 21.04 2.87 5.27
CA LYS A 248 21.34 1.51 4.78
C LYS A 248 20.11 0.60 4.65
N GLN A 249 18.92 1.14 4.88
CA GLN A 249 17.66 0.39 4.93
C GLN A 249 17.42 -0.39 3.63
N TYR A 250 17.79 0.21 2.49
CA TYR A 250 17.60 -0.35 1.15
C TYR A 250 18.89 -0.87 0.51
N GLU A 251 20.04 -0.78 1.18
CA GLU A 251 21.37 -1.13 0.62
C GLU A 251 21.40 -2.57 0.08
N SER A 252 20.71 -3.48 0.77
CA SER A 252 20.66 -4.88 0.40
C SER A 252 19.98 -5.12 -0.96
N LEU A 253 19.03 -4.26 -1.37
CA LEU A 253 18.34 -4.40 -2.66
C LEU A 253 19.26 -4.16 -3.85
N TYR A 254 20.22 -3.24 -3.69
CA TYR A 254 21.18 -2.86 -4.74
C TYR A 254 22.40 -3.78 -4.76
N GLN A 255 22.89 -4.17 -3.57
CA GLN A 255 24.15 -4.92 -3.44
C GLN A 255 23.97 -6.43 -3.62
N LYS A 256 22.90 -7.02 -3.07
CA LYS A 256 22.69 -8.46 -3.20
C LYS A 256 22.37 -8.80 -4.66
N LYS A 257 22.99 -9.88 -5.12
CA LYS A 257 22.85 -10.35 -6.49
C LYS A 257 22.04 -11.63 -6.54
N LEU A 258 21.11 -11.70 -7.48
CA LEU A 258 20.29 -12.87 -7.78
C LEU A 258 20.67 -13.39 -9.15
N LYS A 259 20.76 -14.72 -9.26
CA LYS A 259 20.95 -15.39 -10.54
C LYS A 259 19.58 -15.70 -11.13
N THR A 260 19.25 -15.04 -12.23
CA THR A 260 18.07 -15.31 -13.04
C THR A 260 18.40 -16.33 -14.13
N THR A 261 17.42 -17.14 -14.50
CA THR A 261 17.57 -18.19 -15.52
C THR A 261 17.82 -17.58 -16.91
N GLU A 262 17.18 -16.44 -17.20
CA GLU A 262 17.17 -15.84 -18.55
C GLU A 262 18.12 -14.65 -18.71
N HIS A 263 18.45 -13.93 -17.62
CA HIS A 263 19.19 -12.67 -17.71
C HIS A 263 20.50 -12.65 -16.91
N GLY A 264 20.90 -13.80 -16.36
CA GLY A 264 22.13 -13.92 -15.59
C GLY A 264 22.04 -13.24 -14.23
N ILE A 265 23.14 -12.63 -13.77
CA ILE A 265 23.26 -12.09 -12.42
C ILE A 265 22.84 -10.62 -12.41
N ILE A 266 21.76 -10.30 -11.70
CA ILE A 266 21.22 -8.94 -11.53
C ILE A 266 21.04 -8.61 -10.04
N SER A 267 20.79 -7.34 -9.69
CA SER A 267 20.46 -6.96 -8.31
C SER A 267 19.06 -7.45 -7.91
N ILE A 268 18.73 -7.45 -6.62
CA ILE A 268 17.36 -7.73 -6.16
C ILE A 268 16.40 -6.69 -6.74
N ILE A 269 16.74 -5.40 -6.65
CA ILE A 269 15.88 -4.33 -7.17
C ILE A 269 15.60 -4.48 -8.68
N ASP A 270 16.60 -4.89 -9.47
CA ASP A 270 16.43 -5.15 -10.90
C ASP A 270 15.51 -6.37 -11.11
N SER A 271 15.72 -7.44 -10.35
CA SER A 271 14.86 -8.62 -10.41
C SER A 271 13.40 -8.29 -10.09
N ASP A 272 13.15 -7.44 -9.10
CA ASP A 272 11.79 -7.05 -8.70
C ASP A 272 11.10 -6.22 -9.80
N TYR A 273 11.80 -5.23 -10.36
CA TYR A 273 11.26 -4.44 -11.46
C TYR A 273 11.02 -5.27 -12.72
N LEU A 274 11.91 -6.21 -13.02
CA LEU A 274 11.76 -7.11 -14.15
C LEU A 274 10.53 -8.01 -13.98
N ALA A 275 10.34 -8.61 -12.81
CA ALA A 275 9.19 -9.47 -12.53
C ALA A 275 7.86 -8.70 -12.65
N ASN A 276 7.83 -7.43 -12.20
CA ASN A 276 6.67 -6.55 -12.38
C ASN A 276 6.42 -6.23 -13.85
N TYR A 277 7.46 -5.83 -14.58
CA TYR A 277 7.37 -5.54 -16.02
C TYR A 277 6.85 -6.73 -16.85
N GLU A 278 7.37 -7.94 -16.60
CA GLU A 278 6.98 -9.15 -17.34
C GLU A 278 5.49 -9.46 -17.17
N TYR A 279 4.95 -9.19 -15.99
CA TYR A 279 3.52 -9.34 -15.75
C TYR A 279 2.68 -8.40 -16.62
N PHE A 280 2.94 -7.10 -16.55
CA PHE A 280 2.16 -6.10 -17.29
C PHE A 280 2.31 -6.23 -18.81
N SER A 281 3.43 -6.74 -19.28
CA SER A 281 3.65 -7.02 -20.70
C SER A 281 2.84 -8.21 -21.20
N ASN A 282 2.71 -9.26 -20.37
CA ASN A 282 1.93 -10.44 -20.72
C ASN A 282 0.41 -10.17 -20.73
N GLN A 283 -0.09 -9.24 -19.90
CA GLN A 283 -1.51 -8.86 -19.91
C GLN A 283 -1.95 -8.03 -21.13
N LYS A 284 -1.03 -7.33 -21.81
CA LYS A 284 -1.35 -6.60 -23.07
C LYS A 284 -1.38 -7.50 -24.30
N SER A 285 -1.04 -8.77 -24.14
CA SER A 285 -0.95 -9.76 -25.21
C SER A 285 -2.14 -10.74 -25.23
N GLU A 286 -3.05 -10.63 -24.25
CA GLU A 286 -4.33 -11.34 -24.14
C GLU A 286 -5.50 -10.40 -24.46
#